data_AF-A0A183I4T5-F1
#
_entry.id   AF-A0A183I4T5-F1
#
_cell.length_a   1.000
_cell.length_b   1.000
_cell.length_c   1.000
_cell.angle_alpha   90.00
_cell.angle_beta   90.00
_cell.angle_gamma   90.00
#
_symmetry.space_group_name_H-M   'P 1'
#
loop_
_entity.id
_entity.type
_entity.pdbx_description
1 polymer ?
#
loop_
_entity_poly.entity_id
_entity_poly.type
_entity_poly.pdbx_seq_one_letter_code
_entity_poly.pdbx_strand_id
1 'polypeptide(L)'
;MRSVAGLYCCKIRCFNHACEQILLGECLSDLKRFTKKLNGIALLSKILDWQHLAPTVPDTVDGFPFVDRDPFIIESFPHILFSANQLEVSHAVVEYEKNRRTLLLSIPSFTKTFSMVLVNLRNLEVVEHNFSKDKLFCDS
;
A
#
# COMPACT_ATOMS: atom_id res chain seq x y z
N MET A 1 -16.24 -4.72 10.26
CA MET A 1 -14.86 -5.20 10.05
C MET A 1 -14.91 -6.49 9.24
N ARG A 2 -14.35 -6.52 8.04
CA ARG A 2 -14.10 -7.79 7.33
C ARG A 2 -12.70 -8.23 7.76
N SER A 3 -12.60 -9.39 8.42
CA SER A 3 -11.31 -10.01 8.69
C SER A 3 -10.77 -10.59 7.39
N VAL A 4 -9.54 -10.23 7.03
CA VAL A 4 -8.81 -10.82 5.91
C VAL A 4 -7.61 -11.51 6.55
N ALA A 5 -7.66 -12.83 6.67
CA ALA A 5 -6.64 -13.62 7.34
C ALA A 5 -5.61 -14.13 6.32
N GLY A 6 -4.31 -13.88 6.59
CA GLY A 6 -3.13 -14.43 5.89
C GLY A 6 -2.40 -13.43 4.98
N LEU A 7 -1.27 -13.86 4.41
CA LEU A 7 -0.31 -13.17 3.50
C LEU A 7 -0.91 -12.61 2.19
N TYR A 8 -2.21 -12.31 2.17
CA TYR A 8 -2.96 -11.96 0.99
C TYR A 8 -2.93 -10.46 0.74
N CYS A 9 -2.47 -10.08 -0.46
CA CYS A 9 -2.87 -8.83 -1.08
C CYS A 9 -4.39 -8.66 -0.92
N CYS A 10 -4.81 -7.64 -0.18
CA CYS A 10 -6.23 -7.41 0.03
C CYS A 10 -6.76 -6.55 -1.11
N LYS A 11 -7.51 -7.16 -2.02
CA LYS A 11 -8.42 -6.42 -2.91
C LYS A 11 -9.62 -6.00 -2.06
N ILE A 12 -9.62 -4.78 -1.54
CA ILE A 12 -10.83 -4.21 -0.95
C ILE A 12 -11.83 -4.04 -2.10
N ARG A 13 -12.91 -4.83 -2.11
CA ARG A 13 -14.05 -4.56 -2.98
C ARG A 13 -14.70 -3.26 -2.55
N CYS A 14 -14.63 -2.24 -3.40
CA CYS A 14 -15.18 -0.94 -3.11
C CYS A 14 -16.67 -0.80 -3.47
N PHE A 15 -17.33 0.02 -2.66
CA PHE A 15 -18.56 0.71 -2.98
C PHE A 15 -18.34 1.65 -4.18
N ASN A 16 -19.31 1.74 -5.09
CA ASN A 16 -19.35 2.71 -6.21
C ASN A 16 -18.15 2.69 -7.20
N HIS A 17 -17.71 1.52 -7.66
CA HIS A 17 -16.79 1.34 -8.81
C HIS A 17 -15.33 1.85 -8.65
N ALA A 18 -14.93 2.44 -7.52
CA ALA A 18 -13.55 2.87 -7.30
C ALA A 18 -12.66 1.70 -6.84
N CYS A 19 -11.91 1.01 -7.72
CA CYS A 19 -11.04 -0.09 -7.28
C CYS A 19 -9.84 0.43 -6.44
N GLU A 20 -9.73 -0.02 -5.19
CA GLU A 20 -8.58 0.21 -4.30
C GLU A 20 -7.74 -1.07 -4.17
N GLN A 21 -6.42 -0.95 -4.20
CA GLN A 21 -5.51 -2.08 -4.03
C GLN A 21 -4.52 -1.86 -2.88
N ILE A 22 -4.46 -2.85 -1.99
CA ILE A 22 -3.57 -2.85 -0.84
C ILE A 22 -2.39 -3.78 -1.13
N LEU A 23 -1.19 -3.23 -1.09
CA LEU A 23 0.03 -4.01 -1.01
C LEU A 23 0.41 -4.22 0.47
N LEU A 24 0.70 -5.45 0.85
CA LEU A 24 1.29 -5.75 2.15
C LEU A 24 2.69 -5.14 2.24
N GLY A 25 2.98 -4.50 3.38
CA GLY A 25 4.24 -3.79 3.58
C GLY A 25 5.49 -4.63 3.37
N GLU A 26 5.40 -5.94 3.57
CA GLU A 26 6.49 -6.89 3.38
C GLU A 26 6.95 -7.00 1.92
N CYS A 27 6.04 -7.05 0.94
CA CYS A 27 6.40 -7.13 -0.48
C CYS A 27 7.20 -5.89 -0.92
N LEU A 28 6.76 -4.71 -0.50
CA LEU A 28 7.49 -3.47 -0.83
C LEU A 28 8.84 -3.41 -0.09
N SER A 29 8.87 -3.88 1.15
CA SER A 29 10.10 -3.91 1.96
C SER A 29 11.13 -4.90 1.42
N ASP A 30 10.65 -6.02 0.88
CA ASP A 30 11.50 -7.01 0.23
C ASP A 30 12.04 -6.50 -1.10
N LEU A 31 11.19 -5.88 -1.93
CA LEU A 31 11.62 -5.25 -3.19
C LEU A 31 12.68 -4.17 -2.98
N LYS A 32 12.59 -3.41 -1.87
CA LYS A 32 13.61 -2.43 -1.45
C LYS A 32 14.99 -3.06 -1.24
N ARG A 33 15.09 -4.34 -0.85
CA ARG A 33 16.38 -5.03 -0.68
C ARG A 33 17.14 -5.15 -2.01
N PHE A 34 16.41 -5.33 -3.11
CA PHE A 34 16.97 -5.41 -4.47
C PHE A 34 17.19 -4.05 -5.13
N THR A 35 16.55 -2.99 -4.61
CA THR A 35 16.48 -1.68 -5.25
C THR A 35 16.90 -0.56 -4.29
N LYS A 36 18.14 -0.61 -3.79
CA LYS A 36 18.70 0.34 -2.80
C LYS A 36 18.60 1.83 -3.19
N LYS A 37 18.41 2.15 -4.47
CA LYS A 37 18.31 3.52 -4.98
C LYS A 37 16.88 4.07 -5.02
N LEU A 38 15.86 3.22 -4.92
CA LEU A 38 14.47 3.61 -5.14
C LEU A 38 13.73 3.84 -3.83
N ASN A 39 13.01 4.96 -3.76
CA ASN A 39 12.12 5.29 -2.65
C ASN A 39 10.83 4.44 -2.71
N GLY A 40 10.11 4.35 -1.58
CA GLY A 40 8.86 3.57 -1.50
C GLY A 40 7.83 3.94 -2.57
N ILE A 41 7.65 5.23 -2.85
CA ILE A 41 6.75 5.72 -3.91
C ILE A 41 7.25 5.34 -5.30
N ALA A 42 8.55 5.44 -5.56
CA ALA A 42 9.11 5.04 -6.85
C ALA A 42 8.91 3.54 -7.11
N LEU A 43 9.01 2.72 -6.06
CA LEU A 43 8.72 1.29 -6.16
C LEU A 43 7.24 1.01 -6.36
N LEU A 44 6.34 1.72 -5.68
CA LEU A 44 4.90 1.62 -5.95
C LEU A 44 4.57 2.01 -7.39
N SER A 45 5.24 3.01 -7.96
CA SER A 45 5.10 3.36 -9.37
C SER A 45 5.56 2.23 -10.28
N LYS A 46 6.66 1.54 -9.93
CA LYS A 46 7.15 0.38 -10.70
C LYS A 46 6.21 -0.81 -10.60
N ILE A 47 5.64 -1.07 -9.43
CA ILE A 47 4.64 -2.12 -9.23
C ILE A 47 3.40 -1.86 -10.09
N LEU A 48 2.99 -0.58 -10.20
CA LEU A 48 1.90 -0.17 -11.07
C LEU A 48 2.27 -0.35 -12.56
N ASP A 49 3.49 0.01 -12.98
CA ASP A 49 4.01 -0.22 -14.33
C ASP A 49 4.01 -1.73 -14.69
N TRP A 50 4.49 -2.56 -13.77
CA TRP A 50 4.58 -4.02 -13.95
C TRP A 50 3.22 -4.72 -13.88
N GLN A 51 2.20 -4.04 -13.35
CA GLN A 51 0.89 -4.62 -13.08
C GLN A 51 0.97 -5.91 -12.24
N HIS A 52 1.95 -5.97 -11.33
CA HIS A 52 2.23 -7.14 -10.50
C HIS A 52 2.60 -6.72 -9.08
N LEU A 53 1.76 -7.08 -8.11
CA LEU A 53 1.85 -6.60 -6.73
C LEU A 53 3.08 -7.15 -5.99
N ALA A 54 3.39 -8.43 -6.18
CA ALA A 54 4.48 -9.10 -5.49
C ALA A 54 5.37 -9.87 -6.47
N PRO A 55 6.17 -9.17 -7.31
CA PRO A 55 6.94 -9.80 -8.39
C PRO A 55 8.05 -10.72 -7.91
N THR A 56 8.38 -10.68 -6.61
CA THR A 56 9.41 -11.52 -5.98
C THR A 56 8.83 -12.74 -5.27
N VAL A 57 7.50 -12.94 -5.32
CA VAL A 57 6.85 -14.17 -4.86
C VAL A 57 6.88 -15.18 -6.02
N PRO A 58 7.29 -16.44 -5.80
CA PRO A 58 7.60 -17.09 -4.52
C PRO A 58 9.09 -17.08 -4.12
N ASP A 59 9.95 -16.40 -4.88
CA ASP A 59 11.41 -16.52 -4.74
C ASP A 59 11.96 -16.02 -3.39
N THR A 60 11.41 -14.93 -2.84
CA THR A 60 11.96 -14.24 -1.65
C THR A 60 10.94 -14.07 -0.53
N VAL A 61 9.65 -14.17 -0.87
CA VAL A 61 8.52 -14.11 0.05
C VAL A 61 7.66 -15.32 -0.22
N ASP A 62 7.32 -16.06 0.83
CA ASP A 62 6.53 -17.27 0.72
C ASP A 62 5.18 -17.00 0.06
N GLY A 63 4.92 -17.71 -1.05
CA GLY A 63 3.68 -17.67 -1.78
C GLY A 63 2.97 -19.01 -1.72
N PHE A 64 1.64 -18.99 -1.67
CA PHE A 64 0.88 -20.22 -1.90
C PHE A 64 0.86 -20.52 -3.41
N PRO A 65 1.14 -21.76 -3.85
CA PRO A 65 1.10 -22.10 -5.27
C PRO A 65 -0.36 -22.14 -5.75
N PHE A 66 -0.74 -21.16 -6.57
CA PHE A 66 -2.03 -21.16 -7.27
C PHE A 66 -1.88 -21.80 -8.64
N VAL A 67 -2.77 -22.74 -8.98
CA VAL A 67 -2.67 -23.53 -10.22
C VAL A 67 -3.26 -22.78 -11.43
N ASP A 68 -4.36 -22.04 -11.22
CA ASP A 68 -5.14 -21.49 -12.34
C ASP A 68 -4.82 -20.03 -12.66
N ARG A 69 -4.55 -19.21 -11.64
CA ARG A 69 -4.33 -17.76 -11.79
C ARG A 69 -3.46 -17.24 -10.66
N ASP A 70 -2.49 -16.41 -11.01
CA ASP A 70 -1.70 -15.65 -10.05
C ASP A 70 -2.55 -14.53 -9.41
N PRO A 71 -2.72 -14.52 -8.08
CA PRO A 71 -3.51 -13.49 -7.38
C PRO A 71 -2.85 -12.11 -7.31
N PHE A 72 -1.55 -12.01 -7.64
CA PHE A 72 -0.79 -10.77 -7.56
C PHE A 72 -0.88 -9.92 -8.82
N ILE A 73 -1.48 -10.44 -9.89
CA ILE A 73 -1.71 -9.69 -11.12
C ILE A 73 -2.78 -8.61 -10.90
N ILE A 74 -2.45 -7.38 -11.30
CA ILE A 74 -3.36 -6.23 -11.28
C ILE A 74 -4.28 -6.30 -12.50
N GLU A 75 -5.46 -6.90 -12.35
CA GLU A 75 -6.43 -7.04 -13.45
C GLU A 75 -7.06 -5.72 -13.91
N SER A 76 -7.12 -4.73 -13.01
CA SER A 76 -7.79 -3.45 -13.23
C SER A 76 -6.96 -2.34 -12.62
N PHE A 77 -6.80 -1.24 -13.37
CA PHE A 77 -6.01 -0.10 -12.93
C PHE A 77 -6.60 0.52 -11.65
N PRO A 78 -5.88 0.50 -10.52
CA PRO A 78 -6.39 0.99 -9.24
C PRO A 78 -6.44 2.52 -9.20
N HIS A 79 -7.44 3.07 -8.51
CA HIS A 79 -7.48 4.52 -8.24
C HIS A 79 -6.55 4.89 -7.08
N ILE A 80 -6.36 3.95 -6.15
CA ILE A 80 -5.47 4.09 -5.01
C ILE A 80 -4.67 2.79 -4.89
N LEU A 81 -3.35 2.92 -4.88
CA LEU A 81 -2.41 1.84 -4.61
C LEU A 81 -1.57 2.24 -3.40
N PHE A 82 -1.63 1.46 -2.33
CA PHE A 82 -0.88 1.80 -1.12
C PHE A 82 -0.13 0.63 -0.52
N SER A 83 0.94 0.95 0.20
CA SER A 83 1.72 0.00 0.99
C SER A 83 1.70 0.38 2.46
N ALA A 84 1.37 -0.58 3.31
CA ALA A 84 1.33 -0.40 4.76
C ALA A 84 2.70 -0.67 5.42
N ASN A 85 2.79 -0.39 6.73
CA ASN A 85 3.96 -0.71 7.56
C ASN A 85 5.29 -0.16 7.03
N GLN A 86 5.26 0.99 6.36
CA GLN A 86 6.45 1.67 5.88
C GLN A 86 7.13 2.46 7.02
N LEU A 87 8.31 3.00 6.73
CA LEU A 87 9.05 3.81 7.71
C LEU A 87 8.43 5.20 7.87
N GLU A 88 7.95 5.79 6.77
CA GLU A 88 7.50 7.17 6.70
C GLU A 88 6.25 7.29 5.81
N VAL A 89 5.46 8.34 6.07
CA VAL A 89 4.37 8.75 5.18
C VAL A 89 4.97 9.32 3.90
N SER A 90 4.48 8.85 2.76
CA SER A 90 4.79 9.48 1.48
C SER A 90 3.63 9.23 0.53
N HIS A 91 3.35 10.16 -0.38
CA HIS A 91 2.29 10.01 -1.36
C HIS A 91 2.65 10.70 -2.66
N ALA A 92 2.10 10.21 -3.77
CA ALA A 92 2.19 10.87 -5.07
C ALA A 92 0.99 10.47 -5.93
N VAL A 93 0.50 11.40 -6.74
CA VAL A 93 -0.50 11.09 -7.77
C VAL A 93 0.25 10.90 -9.08
N VAL A 94 0.07 9.74 -9.71
CA VAL A 94 0.65 9.43 -11.02
C VAL A 94 -0.46 9.40 -12.06
N GLU A 95 -0.22 10.06 -13.18
CA GLU A 95 -1.12 10.06 -14.33
C GLU A 95 -0.58 9.14 -15.42
N TYR A 96 -1.48 8.37 -16.01
CA TYR A 96 -1.20 7.47 -17.13
C TYR A 96 -2.10 7.82 -18.32
N GLU A 97 -1.77 7.23 -19.47
CA GLU A 97 -2.55 7.38 -20.70
C GLU A 97 -4.05 7.12 -20.46
N LYS A 98 -4.89 7.85 -21.22
CA LYS A 98 -6.37 7.85 -21.09
C LYS A 98 -6.90 8.53 -19.82
N ASN A 99 -6.21 9.57 -19.31
CA ASN A 99 -6.60 10.35 -18.13
C ASN A 99 -6.81 9.49 -16.86
N ARG A 100 -6.07 8.38 -16.74
CA ARG A 100 -6.13 7.51 -15.58
C ARG A 100 -5.20 8.05 -14.51
N ARG A 101 -5.72 8.30 -13.32
CA ARG A 101 -4.95 8.79 -12.17
C ARG A 101 -4.94 7.74 -11.08
N THR A 102 -3.78 7.49 -10.52
CA THR A 102 -3.61 6.62 -9.35
C THR A 102 -2.89 7.35 -8.25
N LEU A 103 -3.48 7.36 -7.06
CA LEU A 103 -2.82 7.79 -5.84
C LEU A 103 -1.92 6.66 -5.32
N LEU A 104 -0.62 6.89 -5.29
CA LEU A 104 0.36 6.05 -4.63
C LEU A 104 0.52 6.52 -3.19
N LEU A 105 0.42 5.60 -2.22
CA LEU A 105 0.51 5.95 -0.80
C LEU A 105 1.40 4.97 -0.01
N SER A 106 2.33 5.52 0.75
CA SER A 106 3.17 4.82 1.72
C SER A 106 2.65 5.17 3.11
N ILE A 107 2.08 4.18 3.80
CA ILE A 107 1.51 4.35 5.14
C ILE A 107 2.48 3.78 6.16
N PRO A 108 2.91 4.56 7.16
CA PRO A 108 3.86 4.10 8.15
C PRO A 108 3.21 3.14 9.15
N SER A 109 4.05 2.49 9.94
CA SER A 109 3.58 1.71 11.09
C SER A 109 3.00 2.64 12.17
N PHE A 110 1.70 2.50 12.48
CA PHE A 110 1.05 3.28 13.55
C PHE A 110 1.74 3.09 14.90
N THR A 111 2.14 1.86 15.23
CA THR A 111 2.83 1.54 16.49
C THR A 111 4.15 2.30 16.66
N LYS A 112 4.82 2.64 15.56
CA LYS A 112 6.11 3.34 15.57
C LYS A 112 5.95 4.86 15.49
N THR A 113 5.04 5.33 14.65
CA THR A 113 4.92 6.77 14.31
C THR A 113 3.76 7.46 15.01
N PHE A 114 2.78 6.71 15.56
CA PHE A 114 1.50 7.24 16.04
C PHE A 114 0.81 8.15 15.02
N SER A 115 0.97 7.86 13.72
CA SER A 115 0.40 8.63 12.63
C SER A 115 -0.64 7.81 11.85
N MET A 116 -1.69 8.48 11.39
CA MET A 116 -2.65 7.95 10.42
C MET A 116 -2.71 8.83 9.19
N VAL A 117 -3.22 8.26 8.10
CA VAL A 117 -3.43 8.98 6.84
C VAL A 117 -4.91 8.98 6.49
N LEU A 118 -5.46 10.16 6.25
CA LEU A 118 -6.81 10.37 5.75
C LEU A 118 -6.74 10.67 4.26
N VAL A 119 -7.49 9.92 3.47
CA VAL A 119 -7.57 10.12 2.01
C VAL A 119 -8.98 10.56 1.65
N ASN A 120 -9.08 11.68 0.97
CA ASN A 120 -10.35 12.14 0.42
C ASN A 120 -10.60 11.47 -0.93
N LEU A 121 -11.60 10.60 -0.99
CA LEU A 121 -11.92 9.80 -2.17
C LEU A 121 -12.43 10.62 -3.37
N ARG A 122 -12.85 11.88 -3.16
CA ARG A 122 -13.35 12.74 -4.24
C ARG A 122 -12.23 13.43 -5.02
N ASN A 123 -11.21 13.93 -4.32
CA ASN A 123 -10.13 14.72 -4.91
C ASN A 123 -8.74 14.05 -4.79
N LEU A 124 -8.65 12.88 -4.14
CA LEU A 124 -7.42 12.15 -3.83
C LEU A 124 -6.43 12.92 -2.96
N GLU A 125 -6.91 13.90 -2.18
CA GLU A 125 -6.10 14.63 -1.22
C GLU A 125 -5.75 13.75 -0.01
N VAL A 126 -4.51 13.90 0.46
CA VAL A 126 -3.93 13.08 1.54
C VAL A 126 -3.56 13.99 2.71
N VAL A 127 -4.13 13.72 3.87
CA VAL A 127 -3.84 14.44 5.12
C VAL A 127 -3.25 13.47 6.13
N GLU A 128 -2.04 13.76 6.60
CA GLU A 128 -1.42 13.06 7.72
C GLU A 128 -1.93 13.62 9.04
N HIS A 129 -2.34 12.74 9.95
CA HIS A 129 -2.75 13.12 11.30
C HIS A 129 -1.94 12.35 12.33
N ASN A 130 -1.24 13.10 13.19
CA ASN A 130 -0.38 12.56 14.25
C ASN A 130 -1.13 12.55 15.58
N PHE A 131 -1.05 11.44 16.31
CA PHE A 131 -1.63 11.31 17.65
C PHE A 131 -0.55 11.56 18.70
N SER A 132 -0.75 12.58 19.53
CA SER A 132 0.04 12.77 20.74
C SER A 132 -0.45 11.82 21.83
N LYS A 133 0.47 11.32 22.66
CA LYS A 133 0.12 10.64 23.90
C LYS A 133 0.19 11.65 25.03
N ASP A 134 -0.94 11.92 25.67
CA ASP A 134 -0.92 12.58 26.97
C ASP A 134 -0.35 11.59 27.98
N LYS A 135 0.83 11.88 28.53
CA LYS A 135 1.35 11.13 29.68
C LYS A 135 0.43 11.42 30.86
N LEU A 136 -0.43 10.46 31.18
CA LEU A 136 -1.11 10.46 32.47
C LEU A 136 -0.04 10.21 33.54
N PHE A 137 0.38 11.29 34.20
CA PHE A 137 1.15 11.20 35.42
C PHE A 137 0.20 10.68 36.51
N CYS A 138 0.31 9.40 36.84
CA CYS A 138 -0.21 8.92 38.12
C CYS A 138 0.86 9.25 39.17
N ASP A 139 0.73 10.41 39.81
CA ASP A 139 1.52 10.73 40.98
C ASP A 139 1.13 9.74 42.10
N SER A 140 2.12 8.98 42.59
CA SER A 140 1.99 8.08 43.75
C SER A 140 2.29 8.81 45.04
#